data_AF-A0A0P7YH98-F1
#
_entry.id   AF-A0A0P7YH98-F1
#
_cell.length_a   1.000
_cell.length_b   1.000
_cell.length_c   1.000
_cell.angle_alpha   90.00
_cell.angle_beta   90.00
_cell.angle_gamma   90.00
#
_symmetry.space_group_name_H-M   'P 1'
#
loop_
_entity.id
_entity.type
_entity.pdbx_description
1 polymer ?
#
loop_
_entity_poly.entity_id
_entity_poly.type
_entity_poly.pdbx_seq_one_letter_code
_entity_poly.pdbx_strand_id
1 'polypeptide(L)'
;MRETPVEAMDHFIEQWLGLLANNRKYRQSFEILLNKTELTDAMSRTLKRERALTKSIIGLFQDLVGRAVEEGTISTQEDPKDLGLLCYTYLMGITQTWLFAPKLFSLKKEMPFFQRQFWTLLGRKSP
;
A
#
# COMPACT_ATOMS: atom_id res chain seq x y z
N MET A 1 3.83 -5.06 -23.28
CA MET A 1 4.49 -3.79 -22.90
C MET A 1 5.07 -3.97 -21.50
N ARG A 2 6.29 -3.50 -21.23
CA ARG A 2 6.79 -3.43 -19.86
C ARG A 2 6.09 -2.24 -19.20
N GLU A 3 5.38 -2.47 -18.09
CA GLU A 3 4.79 -1.38 -17.31
C GLU A 3 5.90 -0.42 -16.84
N THR A 4 5.64 0.87 -16.96
CA THR A 4 6.46 1.91 -16.32
C THR A 4 6.36 1.78 -14.79
N PRO A 5 7.33 2.26 -14.01
CA PRO A 5 7.27 2.18 -12.56
C PRO A 5 5.99 2.80 -11.99
N VAL A 6 5.55 3.91 -12.60
CA VAL A 6 4.33 4.61 -12.22
C VAL A 6 3.08 3.76 -12.50
N GLU A 7 2.97 3.17 -13.69
CA GLU A 7 1.85 2.28 -14.03
C GLU A 7 1.79 1.07 -13.10
N ALA A 8 2.94 0.48 -12.77
CA ALA A 8 3.00 -0.66 -11.86
C ALA A 8 2.52 -0.29 -10.44
N MET A 9 2.89 0.90 -9.95
CA MET A 9 2.41 1.40 -8.65
C MET A 9 0.91 1.73 -8.69
N ASP A 10 0.43 2.38 -9.76
CA ASP A 10 -0.99 2.66 -9.97
C ASP A 10 -1.82 1.37 -9.95
N HIS A 11 -1.38 0.36 -10.69
CA HIS A 11 -2.03 -0.95 -10.72
C HIS A 11 -2.00 -1.62 -9.34
N PHE A 12 -0.88 -1.56 -8.63
CA PHE A 12 -0.77 -2.15 -7.30
C PHE A 12 -1.77 -1.52 -6.31
N ILE A 13 -1.88 -0.18 -6.29
CA ILE A 13 -2.80 0.54 -5.40
C ILE A 13 -4.25 0.21 -5.74
N GLU A 14 -4.60 0.23 -7.02
CA GLU A 14 -5.94 -0.11 -7.49
C GLU A 14 -6.31 -1.55 -7.11
N GLN A 15 -5.40 -2.51 -7.31
CA GLN A 15 -5.63 -3.89 -6.90
C GLN A 15 -5.75 -4.02 -5.38
N TRP A 16 -4.87 -3.39 -4.60
CA TRP A 16 -4.90 -3.46 -3.14
C TRP A 16 -6.23 -2.93 -2.58
N LEU A 17 -6.60 -1.70 -2.92
CA LEU A 17 -7.83 -1.07 -2.42
C LEU A 17 -9.08 -1.69 -3.04
N GLY A 18 -9.01 -2.10 -4.31
CA GLY A 18 -10.08 -2.81 -5.01
C GLY A 18 -10.38 -4.17 -4.41
N LEU A 19 -9.37 -4.97 -4.07
CA LEU A 19 -9.53 -6.24 -3.36
C LEU A 19 -10.10 -6.02 -1.96
N LEU A 20 -9.62 -5.02 -1.22
CA LEU A 20 -10.13 -4.69 0.10
C LEU A 20 -11.63 -4.34 0.06
N ALA A 21 -12.04 -3.50 -0.89
CA ALA A 21 -13.42 -3.07 -1.05
C ALA A 21 -14.34 -4.20 -1.56
N ASN A 22 -13.92 -4.93 -2.59
CA ASN A 22 -14.83 -5.78 -3.38
C ASN A 22 -14.69 -7.28 -3.09
N ASN A 23 -13.55 -7.74 -2.54
CA ASN A 23 -13.31 -9.16 -2.28
C ASN A 23 -13.51 -9.49 -0.80
N ARG A 24 -14.61 -10.18 -0.49
CA ARG A 24 -14.96 -10.59 0.88
C ARG A 24 -13.88 -11.48 1.52
N LYS A 25 -13.32 -12.43 0.77
CA LYS A 25 -12.31 -13.36 1.30
C LYS A 25 -11.02 -12.60 1.65
N TYR A 26 -10.57 -11.74 0.74
CA TYR A 26 -9.38 -10.91 0.96
C TYR A 26 -9.57 -10.01 2.19
N ARG A 27 -10.69 -9.29 2.27
CA ARG A 27 -11.02 -8.45 3.43
C ARG A 27 -11.06 -9.24 4.74
N GLN A 28 -11.66 -10.42 4.72
CA GLN A 28 -11.74 -11.27 5.91
C GLN A 28 -10.36 -11.74 6.37
N SER A 29 -9.45 -12.04 5.44
CA SER A 29 -8.07 -12.39 5.78
C SER A 29 -7.35 -11.25 6.51
N PHE A 30 -7.46 -10.02 6.00
CA PHE A 30 -6.88 -8.85 6.68
C PHE A 30 -7.54 -8.59 8.03
N GLU A 31 -8.86 -8.69 8.12
CA GLU A 31 -9.60 -8.52 9.38
C GLU A 31 -9.17 -9.53 10.44
N ILE A 32 -8.98 -10.79 10.06
CA ILE A 32 -8.49 -11.82 10.98
C ILE A 32 -7.08 -11.47 11.43
N LEU A 33 -6.18 -11.17 10.50
CA LEU A 33 -4.78 -10.92 10.79
C LEU A 33 -4.58 -9.67 11.66
N LEU A 34 -5.27 -8.58 11.35
CA LEU A 34 -5.03 -7.26 11.96
C LEU A 34 -5.85 -7.02 13.23
N ASN A 35 -7.08 -7.53 13.29
CA ASN A 35 -8.03 -7.15 14.35
C ASN A 35 -8.48 -8.33 15.23
N LYS A 36 -8.25 -9.58 14.80
CA LYS A 36 -8.75 -10.79 15.51
C LYS A 36 -7.68 -11.82 15.84
N THR A 37 -6.41 -11.50 15.57
CA THR A 37 -5.29 -12.37 15.90
C THR A 37 -4.47 -11.73 17.00
N GLU A 38 -4.46 -12.36 18.17
CA GLU A 38 -3.54 -11.98 19.23
C GLU A 38 -2.11 -12.42 18.88
N LEU A 39 -1.15 -11.52 19.04
CA LEU A 39 0.25 -11.77 18.71
C LEU A 39 0.94 -12.50 19.87
N THR A 40 0.79 -13.81 19.90
CA THR A 40 1.41 -14.69 20.91
C THR A 40 2.59 -15.49 20.35
N ASP A 41 3.38 -16.11 21.22
CA ASP A 41 4.53 -16.95 20.81
C ASP A 41 4.12 -18.14 19.92
N ALA A 42 2.91 -18.66 20.11
CA ALA A 42 2.34 -19.70 19.25
C ALA A 42 2.14 -19.22 17.79
N MET A 43 1.97 -17.91 17.60
CA MET A 43 1.82 -17.25 16.28
C MET A 43 3.16 -16.77 15.68
N SER A 44 4.29 -16.99 16.36
CA SER A 44 5.62 -16.51 15.94
C SER A 44 6.00 -16.85 14.50
N ARG A 45 5.70 -18.07 14.03
CA ARG A 45 5.98 -18.49 12.64
C ARG A 45 5.17 -17.70 11.63
N THR A 46 3.88 -17.48 11.89
CA THR A 46 3.01 -16.68 11.03
C THR A 46 3.48 -15.23 11.02
N LEU A 47 3.79 -14.66 12.18
CA LEU A 47 4.31 -13.29 12.29
C LEU A 47 5.62 -13.10 11.53
N LYS A 48 6.51 -14.09 11.55
CA LYS A 48 7.74 -14.04 10.76
C LYS A 48 7.46 -13.97 9.25
N ARG A 49 6.46 -14.72 8.77
CA ARG A 49 6.04 -14.70 7.37
C ARG A 49 5.40 -13.36 7.00
N GLU A 50 4.49 -12.85 7.81
CA GLU A 50 3.86 -11.54 7.57
C GLU A 50 4.88 -10.39 7.56
N ARG A 51 5.86 -10.42 8.46
CA ARG A 51 6.97 -9.46 8.45
C ARG A 51 7.84 -9.59 7.20
N ALA A 52 8.06 -10.80 6.69
CA ALA A 52 8.80 -11.00 5.45
C ALA A 52 8.02 -10.45 4.24
N LEU A 53 6.72 -10.73 4.16
CA LEU A 53 5.83 -10.18 3.13
C LEU A 53 5.79 -8.65 3.18
N THR A 54 5.65 -8.07 4.37
CA THR A 54 5.72 -6.62 4.59
C THR A 54 7.01 -6.03 4.02
N LYS A 55 8.17 -6.63 4.35
CA LYS A 55 9.47 -6.19 3.84
C LYS A 55 9.57 -6.32 2.32
N SER A 56 9.03 -7.39 1.74
CA SER A 56 9.00 -7.58 0.28
C SER A 56 8.15 -6.52 -0.43
N ILE A 57 7.00 -6.15 0.13
CA ILE A 57 6.15 -5.08 -0.42
C ILE A 57 6.85 -3.73 -0.33
N ILE A 58 7.47 -3.43 0.83
CA ILE A 58 8.25 -2.19 0.99
C ILE A 58 9.38 -2.17 -0.05
N GLY A 59 10.16 -3.25 -0.17
CA GLY A 59 11.26 -3.34 -1.15
C GLY A 59 10.79 -3.13 -2.60
N LEU A 60 9.64 -3.70 -2.98
CA LEU A 60 9.03 -3.46 -4.28
C LEU A 60 8.75 -1.97 -4.50
N PHE A 61 8.16 -1.28 -3.53
CA PHE A 61 7.91 0.16 -3.65
C PHE A 61 9.21 0.97 -3.68
N GLN A 62 10.23 0.59 -2.91
CA GLN A 62 11.54 1.25 -2.97
C GLN A 62 12.15 1.17 -4.37
N ASP A 63 12.10 0.00 -4.99
CA ASP A 63 12.62 -0.21 -6.34
C ASP A 63 11.82 0.58 -7.39
N LEU A 64 10.48 0.58 -7.29
CA LEU A 64 9.61 1.31 -8.22
C LEU A 64 9.79 2.82 -8.08
N VAL A 65 9.84 3.34 -6.86
CA VAL A 65 10.07 4.77 -6.61
C VAL A 65 11.48 5.18 -7.06
N GLY A 66 12.51 4.38 -6.76
CA GLY A 66 13.87 4.64 -7.22
C GLY A 66 13.95 4.79 -8.74
N ARG A 67 13.35 3.84 -9.48
CA ARG A 67 13.25 3.92 -10.94
C ARG A 67 12.46 5.12 -11.42
N ALA A 68 11.34 5.44 -10.78
CA ALA A 68 10.53 6.60 -11.15
C ALA A 68 11.26 7.94 -10.97
N VAL A 69 12.12 8.03 -9.94
CA VAL A 69 13.01 9.18 -9.70
C VAL A 69 14.12 9.24 -10.75
N GLU A 70 14.77 8.12 -11.06
CA GLU A 70 15.78 8.03 -12.12
C GLU A 70 15.22 8.41 -13.50
N GLU A 71 13.98 8.01 -13.79
CA GLU A 71 13.25 8.34 -15.01
C GLU A 71 12.68 9.78 -15.01
N GLY A 72 12.84 10.53 -13.91
CA GLY A 72 12.38 11.93 -13.78
C GLY A 72 10.86 12.11 -13.69
N THR A 73 10.10 11.02 -13.52
CA THR A 73 8.63 11.05 -13.38
C THR A 73 8.18 11.47 -11.98
N ILE A 74 9.03 11.22 -10.97
CA ILE A 74 8.88 11.70 -9.60
C ILE A 74 10.03 12.66 -9.30
N SER A 75 9.71 13.81 -8.68
CA SER A 75 10.71 14.78 -8.24
C SER A 75 10.56 15.00 -6.74
N THR A 76 11.57 14.59 -5.98
CA THR A 76 11.55 14.59 -4.52
C THR A 76 12.94 14.90 -3.97
N GLN A 77 12.98 15.43 -2.74
CA GLN A 77 14.22 15.62 -1.97
C GLN A 77 14.46 14.47 -0.99
N GLU A 78 13.49 13.57 -0.83
CA GLU A 78 13.54 12.44 0.10
C GLU A 78 14.33 11.25 -0.48
N ASP A 79 14.86 10.39 0.40
CA ASP A 79 15.47 9.12 -0.02
C ASP A 79 14.37 8.20 -0.62
N PRO A 80 14.53 7.67 -1.84
CA PRO A 80 13.62 6.69 -2.43
C PRO A 80 13.30 5.50 -1.50
N LYS A 81 14.22 5.11 -0.62
CA LYS A 81 13.98 4.06 0.38
C LYS A 81 12.91 4.43 1.39
N ASP A 82 12.93 5.67 1.86
CA ASP A 82 11.95 6.19 2.82
C ASP A 82 10.59 6.36 2.16
N LEU A 83 10.57 6.73 0.88
CA LEU A 83 9.35 6.80 0.07
C LEU A 83 8.69 5.43 -0.15
N GLY A 84 9.47 4.35 -0.28
CA GLY A 84 8.90 3.00 -0.34
C GLY A 84 8.21 2.59 0.97
N LEU A 85 8.77 2.99 2.12
CA LEU A 85 8.12 2.81 3.42
C LEU A 85 6.84 3.64 3.51
N LEU A 86 6.88 4.91 3.07
CA LEU A 86 5.72 5.80 3.02
C LEU A 86 4.56 5.19 2.20
N CYS A 87 4.87 4.58 1.05
CA CYS A 87 3.87 3.90 0.22
C CYS A 87 3.12 2.81 1.01
N TYR A 88 3.87 1.95 1.69
CA TYR A 88 3.29 0.85 2.47
C TYR A 88 2.48 1.35 3.67
N THR A 89 3.01 2.30 4.45
CA THR A 89 2.33 2.82 5.64
C THR A 89 1.06 3.58 5.28
N TYR A 90 1.06 4.29 4.15
CA TYR A 90 -0.13 4.95 3.61
C TYR A 90 -1.26 3.94 3.31
N LEU A 91 -0.96 2.89 2.54
CA LEU A 91 -1.95 1.87 2.18
C LEU A 91 -2.43 1.08 3.40
N MET A 92 -1.53 0.73 4.31
CA MET A 92 -1.89 0.04 5.55
C MET A 92 -2.73 0.91 6.47
N GLY A 93 -2.46 2.22 6.55
CA GLY A 93 -3.26 3.16 7.34
C GLY A 93 -4.70 3.23 6.85
N ILE A 94 -4.91 3.34 5.53
CA ILE A 94 -6.24 3.25 4.91
C ILE A 94 -6.88 1.89 5.23
N THR A 95 -6.13 0.80 5.08
CA THR A 95 -6.61 -0.56 5.29
C THR A 95 -7.08 -0.77 6.72
N GLN A 96 -6.27 -0.41 7.71
CA GLN A 96 -6.61 -0.54 9.14
C GLN A 96 -7.80 0.34 9.51
N THR A 97 -7.78 1.61 9.10
CA THR A 97 -8.87 2.55 9.42
C THR A 97 -10.19 2.07 8.85
N TRP A 98 -10.18 1.59 7.60
CA TRP A 98 -11.39 1.13 6.94
C TRP A 98 -11.91 -0.20 7.49
N LEU A 99 -11.02 -1.14 7.84
CA LEU A 99 -11.42 -2.40 8.48
C LEU A 99 -12.01 -2.17 9.87
N PHE A 100 -11.40 -1.27 10.65
CA PHE A 100 -11.89 -0.91 11.98
C PHE A 100 -13.26 -0.20 11.91
N ALA A 101 -13.44 0.73 10.98
CA ALA A 101 -14.66 1.53 10.85
C ALA A 101 -15.13 1.63 9.37
N PRO A 102 -15.71 0.56 8.80
CA PRO A 102 -16.04 0.50 7.36
C PRO A 102 -17.15 1.47 6.92
N LYS A 103 -17.86 2.09 7.87
CA LYS A 103 -18.87 3.12 7.62
C LYS A 103 -18.32 4.55 7.74
N LEU A 104 -17.05 4.73 8.13
CA LEU A 104 -16.42 6.04 8.24
C LEU A 104 -16.38 6.76 6.89
N PHE A 105 -16.09 6.01 5.83
CA PHE A 105 -16.14 6.47 4.45
C PHE A 105 -16.37 5.28 3.50
N SER A 106 -16.79 5.57 2.27
CA SER A 106 -16.91 4.55 1.22
C SER A 106 -15.58 4.39 0.50
N LEU A 107 -14.82 3.32 0.80
CA LEU A 107 -13.53 3.07 0.17
C LEU A 107 -13.61 3.07 -1.37
N LYS A 108 -14.67 2.51 -1.94
CA LYS A 108 -14.89 2.50 -3.39
C LYS A 108 -15.05 3.92 -3.98
N LYS A 109 -15.67 4.85 -3.24
CA LYS A 109 -15.83 6.24 -3.69
C LYS A 109 -14.56 7.05 -3.50
N GLU A 110 -13.83 6.82 -2.40
CA GLU A 110 -12.63 7.58 -2.04
C GLU A 110 -11.34 7.07 -2.69
N MET A 111 -11.35 5.89 -3.32
CA MET A 111 -10.16 5.30 -3.97
C MET A 111 -9.44 6.26 -4.93
N PRO A 112 -10.13 7.02 -5.83
CA PRO A 112 -9.45 8.00 -6.69
C PRO A 112 -8.81 9.14 -5.89
N PHE A 113 -9.40 9.55 -4.76
CA PHE A 113 -8.82 10.56 -3.88
C PHE A 113 -7.52 10.04 -3.25
N PHE A 114 -7.54 8.85 -2.67
CA PHE A 114 -6.35 8.26 -2.06
C PHE A 114 -5.22 8.03 -3.07
N GLN A 115 -5.54 7.59 -4.29
CA GLN A 115 -4.55 7.41 -5.33
C GLN A 115 -3.92 8.75 -5.76
N ARG A 116 -4.70 9.83 -5.88
CA ARG A 116 -4.14 11.17 -6.15
C ARG A 116 -3.22 11.64 -5.01
N GLN A 117 -3.66 11.49 -3.75
CA GLN A 117 -2.86 11.91 -2.60
C GLN A 117 -1.58 11.08 -2.44
N PHE A 118 -1.64 9.79 -2.74
CA PHE A 118 -0.47 8.93 -2.80
C PHE A 118 0.60 9.52 -3.72
N TRP A 119 0.22 9.96 -4.93
CA TRP A 119 1.15 10.58 -5.86
C TRP A 119 1.66 11.95 -5.41
N THR A 120 0.79 12.76 -4.79
CA THR A 120 1.18 14.05 -4.20
C THR A 120 2.26 13.85 -3.13
N LEU A 121 2.10 12.86 -2.25
CA LEU A 121 3.06 12.55 -1.19
C LEU A 121 4.42 12.11 -1.73
N LEU A 122 4.45 11.48 -2.90
CA LEU A 122 5.69 11.07 -3.55
C LEU A 122 6.38 12.20 -4.32
N GLY A 123 5.73 13.36 -4.51
CA GLY A 123 6.30 14.45 -5.30
C GLY A 123 6.13 14.27 -6.81
N ARG A 124 5.16 13.45 -7.25
CA ARG A 124 4.78 13.41 -8.67
C ARG A 124 4.10 14.73 -9.00
N LYS A 125 4.66 15.47 -9.96
CA LYS A 125 4.00 16.68 -10.47
C LYS A 125 2.66 16.26 -11.05
N SER A 126 1.58 16.88 -10.57
CA SER A 126 0.29 16.74 -11.25
C SER A 126 0.46 17.24 -12.69
N PRO A 127 -0.12 16.55 -13.69
CA PRO A 127 -0.15 17.08 -15.05
C PRO A 127 -0.83 18.46 -15.09
#